data_AF-A0AAU7Z182-F1
#
_entry.id   AF-A0AAU7Z182-F1
#
_cell.length_a   1.000
_cell.length_b   1.000
_cell.length_c   1.000
_cell.angle_alpha   90.00
_cell.angle_beta   90.00
_cell.angle_gamma   90.00
#
_symmetry.space_group_name_H-M   'P 1'
#
loop_
_entity.id
_entity.type
_entity.pdbx_description
1 polymer ?
#
loop_
_entity_poly.entity_id
_entity_poly.type
_entity_poly.pdbx_seq_one_letter_code
_entity_poly.pdbx_strand_id
1 'polypeptide(L)'
;MPKRLAITIAGAVSLGSYEAGVLYEVLDAIHQHNDADGVTDDEKILIDVMTGASAGAMTAAIVAQKMLYSAQEFRGPYDNPLYNVWVKRINLDGLLETVNEETGEVEPPLRSIFSSNMVEKIAEDTLLGRYATGDWPAPITHLAAARSISLGMTLTNLNGVDYGYDMQPCGKFIYTRHEDQITRVVSVEGSDKPEVWRELADASVASGAYPLAFRAKEMDRRRAEYAKSSLEPWTDDPSRFTYTDGGVLQNEPLGMAKNLVDDIDKHWYNDSRFYLFVSPHGRTSSADSSFCEVTADYFQIMKRWAKVLLSQSEFQDWITAVEMNEQIALMDARASELAEKLRSGEIKSGSLKRTADGLLKVLFTQPTRTGTRQVAKIGKESLAEARRRIEHQYKEEIASLGVGSYRADAFRDTVLAFETAANLGQCDYMRIYGIAVSEELLAGADLTGFLGFFDERYRVHDYDRGRMVARMVLTDPVMSEAGELGPIRYTPKHTNPIDSTLNGLQLGQLSIEEQQAFREGVKKRVGEMVRYLIGFWSYPADVVVIDPLMNAILNHLFRE
;
A
#
# COMPACT_ATOMS: atom_id res chain seq x y z
N MET A 1 17.07 -13.34 15.93
CA MET A 1 15.90 -13.64 15.08
C MET A 1 16.15 -13.08 13.69
N PRO A 2 15.55 -13.64 12.61
CA PRO A 2 15.67 -13.09 11.27
C PRO A 2 15.14 -11.66 11.21
N LYS A 3 15.72 -10.84 10.33
CA LYS A 3 15.21 -9.52 9.98
C LYS A 3 13.88 -9.67 9.22
N ARG A 4 12.91 -8.80 9.52
CA ARG A 4 11.58 -8.84 8.94
C ARG A 4 11.28 -7.56 8.16
N LEU A 5 10.76 -7.74 6.94
CA LEU A 5 10.50 -6.65 6.01
C LEU A 5 9.00 -6.54 5.71
N ALA A 6 8.42 -5.38 5.99
CA ALA A 6 7.08 -5.01 5.54
C ALA A 6 7.20 -4.15 4.28
N ILE A 7 6.51 -4.54 3.20
CA ILE A 7 6.55 -3.81 1.92
C ILE A 7 5.20 -3.12 1.70
N THR A 8 5.22 -1.81 1.45
CA THR A 8 4.06 -1.02 1.03
C THR A 8 4.27 -0.49 -0.38
N ILE A 9 3.30 -0.72 -1.25
CA ILE A 9 3.35 -0.35 -2.67
C ILE A 9 2.23 0.64 -2.95
N ALA A 10 2.58 1.83 -3.44
CA ALA A 10 1.58 2.83 -3.82
C ALA A 10 0.71 2.38 -5.01
N GLY A 11 -0.37 3.08 -5.29
CA GLY A 11 -1.16 2.85 -6.50
C GLY A 11 -0.71 3.73 -7.66
N ALA A 12 -0.57 3.15 -8.86
CA ALA A 12 0.05 3.87 -9.97
C ALA A 12 -0.35 3.45 -11.39
N VAL A 13 -1.51 2.80 -11.58
CA VAL A 13 -2.03 2.41 -12.90
C VAL A 13 -0.98 1.65 -13.75
N SER A 14 -0.54 2.16 -14.90
CA SER A 14 0.43 1.46 -15.78
C SER A 14 1.87 1.51 -15.26
N LEU A 15 2.16 2.40 -14.31
CA LEU A 15 3.44 2.45 -13.60
C LEU A 15 3.60 1.30 -12.59
N GLY A 16 2.62 0.39 -12.50
CA GLY A 16 2.85 -0.95 -11.96
C GLY A 16 4.03 -1.67 -12.63
N SER A 17 4.40 -1.28 -13.85
CA SER A 17 5.66 -1.68 -14.50
C SER A 17 6.93 -1.23 -13.74
N TYR A 18 6.97 0.01 -13.23
CA TYR A 18 8.05 0.48 -12.35
C TYR A 18 8.09 -0.32 -11.04
N GLU A 19 6.93 -0.49 -10.38
CA GLU A 19 6.80 -1.25 -9.14
C GLU A 19 7.25 -2.71 -9.31
N ALA A 20 6.89 -3.32 -10.43
CA ALA A 20 7.33 -4.65 -10.83
C ALA A 20 8.86 -4.75 -10.94
N GLY A 21 9.49 -3.72 -11.50
CA GLY A 21 10.95 -3.61 -11.60
C GLY A 21 11.60 -3.53 -10.22
N VAL A 22 11.09 -2.65 -9.36
CA VAL A 22 11.57 -2.51 -7.98
C VAL A 22 11.46 -3.83 -7.23
N LEU A 23 10.28 -4.46 -7.25
CA LEU A 23 10.05 -5.69 -6.50
C LEU A 23 10.85 -6.86 -7.03
N TYR A 24 11.01 -7.01 -8.35
CA TYR A 24 11.91 -8.03 -8.87
C TYR A 24 13.32 -7.88 -8.30
N GLU A 25 13.85 -6.65 -8.29
CA GLU A 25 15.22 -6.39 -7.84
C GLU A 25 15.40 -6.62 -6.34
N VAL A 26 14.42 -6.20 -5.53
CA VAL A 26 14.42 -6.42 -4.08
C VAL A 26 14.33 -7.92 -3.76
N LEU A 27 13.46 -8.66 -4.45
CA LEU A 27 13.33 -10.10 -4.25
C LEU A 27 14.61 -10.85 -4.63
N ASP A 28 15.23 -10.48 -5.75
CA ASP A 28 16.49 -11.08 -6.20
C ASP A 28 17.63 -10.78 -5.21
N ALA A 29 17.71 -9.54 -4.70
CA ALA A 29 18.72 -9.16 -3.72
C ALA A 29 18.56 -9.92 -2.39
N ILE A 30 17.33 -10.06 -1.88
CA ILE A 30 17.06 -10.83 -0.66
C ILE A 30 17.30 -12.32 -0.89
N HIS A 31 16.96 -12.85 -2.07
CA HIS A 31 17.28 -14.23 -2.45
C HIS A 31 18.77 -14.49 -2.36
N GLN A 32 19.57 -13.68 -3.07
CA GLN A 32 21.03 -13.80 -3.08
C GLN A 32 21.62 -13.69 -1.67
N HIS A 33 21.08 -12.78 -0.85
CA HIS A 33 21.51 -12.64 0.53
C HIS A 33 21.20 -13.87 1.37
N ASN A 34 19.96 -14.37 1.34
CA ASN A 34 19.55 -15.50 2.17
C ASN A 34 20.18 -16.83 1.72
N ASP A 35 20.57 -16.95 0.45
CA ASP A 35 21.25 -18.13 -0.13
C ASP A 35 22.78 -18.09 0.05
N ALA A 36 23.36 -16.93 0.38
CA ALA A 36 24.81 -16.78 0.47
C ALA A 36 25.44 -17.59 1.62
N ASP A 37 26.59 -18.21 1.33
CA ASP A 37 27.35 -18.99 2.30
C ASP A 37 27.69 -18.21 3.58
N GLY A 38 27.37 -18.80 4.74
CA GLY A 38 27.67 -18.20 6.04
C GLY A 38 26.71 -17.10 6.50
N VAL A 39 25.56 -16.93 5.83
CA VAL A 39 24.44 -16.15 6.38
C VAL A 39 23.71 -17.00 7.42
N THR A 40 23.66 -16.50 8.65
CA THR A 40 22.96 -17.15 9.77
C THR A 40 21.46 -16.91 9.68
N ASP A 41 20.66 -17.70 10.42
CA ASP A 41 19.20 -17.51 10.46
C ASP A 41 18.78 -16.12 10.99
N ASP A 42 19.62 -15.48 11.80
CA ASP A 42 19.37 -14.14 12.34
C ASP A 42 19.70 -13.02 11.35
N GLU A 43 20.53 -13.30 10.36
CA GLU A 43 20.88 -12.37 9.28
C GLU A 43 19.87 -12.43 8.12
N LYS A 44 19.13 -13.55 7.98
CA LYS A 44 18.12 -13.70 6.93
C LYS A 44 17.08 -12.59 6.96
N ILE A 45 16.70 -12.12 5.77
CA ILE A 45 15.65 -11.12 5.58
C ILE A 45 14.40 -11.83 5.07
N LEU A 46 13.29 -11.72 5.80
CA LEU A 46 12.02 -12.36 5.46
C LEU A 46 10.91 -11.32 5.31
N ILE A 47 10.23 -11.35 4.16
CA ILE A 47 9.04 -10.56 3.89
C ILE A 47 7.84 -11.27 4.50
N ASP A 48 7.16 -10.61 5.43
CA ASP A 48 6.01 -11.12 6.15
C ASP A 48 4.79 -10.20 6.11
N VAL A 49 4.92 -8.98 5.56
CA VAL A 49 3.82 -8.06 5.32
C VAL A 49 3.94 -7.46 3.93
N MET A 50 2.84 -7.46 3.19
CA MET A 50 2.73 -6.74 1.93
C MET A 50 1.42 -5.96 1.89
N THR A 51 1.47 -4.66 1.63
CA THR A 51 0.28 -3.83 1.43
C THR A 51 0.35 -3.08 0.12
N GLY A 52 -0.80 -2.80 -0.49
CA GLY A 52 -0.83 -1.92 -1.64
C GLY A 52 -2.19 -1.32 -1.98
N ALA A 53 -2.17 -0.35 -2.86
CA ALA A 53 -3.34 0.30 -3.46
C ALA A 53 -3.26 0.16 -4.99
N SER A 54 -4.39 0.08 -5.69
CA SER A 54 -4.42 0.03 -7.17
C SER A 54 -3.46 -1.02 -7.77
N ALA A 55 -2.62 -0.61 -8.72
CA ALA A 55 -1.52 -1.41 -9.26
C ALA A 55 -0.62 -2.05 -8.19
N GLY A 56 -0.33 -1.34 -7.10
CA GLY A 56 0.44 -1.86 -5.98
C GLY A 56 -0.27 -2.99 -5.23
N ALA A 57 -1.59 -2.94 -5.07
CA ALA A 57 -2.37 -4.03 -4.47
C ALA A 57 -2.29 -5.31 -5.32
N MET A 58 -2.45 -5.16 -6.64
CA MET A 58 -2.31 -6.25 -7.60
C MET A 58 -0.90 -6.84 -7.57
N THR A 59 0.13 -5.98 -7.58
CA THR A 59 1.53 -6.38 -7.49
C THR A 59 1.81 -7.13 -6.19
N ALA A 60 1.32 -6.64 -5.05
CA ALA A 60 1.47 -7.30 -3.76
C ALA A 60 0.83 -8.70 -3.74
N ALA A 61 -0.36 -8.85 -4.32
CA ALA A 61 -1.04 -10.14 -4.43
C ALA A 61 -0.24 -11.14 -5.27
N ILE A 62 0.24 -10.71 -6.44
CA ILE A 62 1.05 -11.53 -7.36
C ILE A 62 2.33 -11.97 -6.66
N VAL A 63 3.06 -11.05 -6.04
CA VAL A 63 4.31 -11.38 -5.33
C VAL A 63 4.04 -12.35 -4.18
N ALA A 64 3.05 -12.10 -3.32
CA ALA A 64 2.76 -12.97 -2.19
C ALA A 64 2.41 -14.40 -2.65
N GLN A 65 1.57 -14.54 -3.68
CA GLN A 65 1.21 -15.85 -4.25
C GLN A 65 2.45 -16.59 -4.79
N LYS A 66 3.21 -15.90 -5.64
CA LYS A 66 4.33 -16.52 -6.36
C LYS A 66 5.47 -16.84 -5.41
N MET A 67 5.72 -16.01 -4.40
CA MET A 67 6.68 -16.28 -3.35
C MET A 67 6.31 -17.49 -2.49
N LEU A 68 5.03 -17.71 -2.18
CA LEU A 68 4.63 -18.83 -1.33
C LEU A 68 4.63 -20.17 -2.09
N TYR A 69 4.20 -20.17 -3.36
CA TYR A 69 3.88 -21.42 -4.07
C TYR A 69 4.65 -21.68 -5.37
N SER A 70 5.21 -20.65 -6.00
CA SER A 70 5.72 -20.75 -7.37
C SER A 70 7.04 -19.97 -7.60
N ALA A 71 7.97 -20.04 -6.64
CA ALA A 71 9.22 -19.28 -6.69
C ALA A 71 10.09 -19.57 -7.93
N GLN A 72 9.96 -20.77 -8.51
CA GLN A 72 10.62 -21.18 -9.75
C GLN A 72 10.19 -20.37 -10.99
N GLU A 73 9.09 -19.62 -10.92
CA GLU A 73 8.67 -18.73 -12.01
C GLU A 73 9.57 -17.49 -12.14
N PHE A 74 10.33 -17.11 -11.10
CA PHE A 74 11.29 -16.01 -11.15
C PHE A 74 12.59 -16.43 -11.85
N ARG A 75 12.52 -16.69 -13.16
CA ARG A 75 13.64 -17.22 -13.96
C ARG A 75 14.71 -16.18 -14.29
N GLY A 76 14.34 -14.91 -14.32
CA GLY A 76 15.25 -13.80 -14.59
C GLY A 76 14.56 -12.45 -14.65
N PRO A 77 15.31 -11.36 -14.92
CA PRO A 77 14.77 -10.01 -14.89
C PRO A 77 13.72 -9.73 -15.96
N TYR A 78 13.76 -10.47 -17.08
CA TYR A 78 12.85 -10.26 -18.22
C TYR A 78 11.97 -11.49 -18.52
N ASP A 79 11.99 -12.46 -17.61
CA ASP A 79 11.07 -13.61 -17.58
C ASP A 79 10.77 -13.97 -16.13
N ASN A 80 9.78 -13.28 -15.58
CA ASN A 80 9.26 -13.48 -14.23
C ASN A 80 7.78 -13.03 -14.19
N PRO A 81 7.00 -13.43 -13.16
CA PRO A 81 5.57 -13.11 -13.11
C PRO A 81 5.27 -11.62 -13.21
N LEU A 82 6.09 -10.76 -12.61
CA LEU A 82 5.88 -9.31 -12.58
C LEU A 82 6.13 -8.68 -13.95
N TYR A 83 7.27 -8.97 -14.58
CA TYR A 83 7.57 -8.48 -15.93
C TYR A 83 6.56 -9.00 -16.96
N ASN A 84 6.20 -10.29 -16.87
CA ASN A 84 5.26 -10.88 -17.83
C ASN A 84 3.87 -10.25 -17.70
N VAL A 85 3.39 -9.93 -16.49
CA VAL A 85 2.10 -9.27 -16.29
C VAL A 85 2.15 -7.79 -16.68
N TRP A 86 3.06 -7.02 -16.08
CA TRP A 86 3.06 -5.57 -16.19
C TRP A 86 3.71 -5.02 -17.44
N VAL A 87 4.61 -5.78 -18.10
CA VAL A 87 5.30 -5.31 -19.31
C VAL A 87 4.71 -5.97 -20.56
N LYS A 88 4.68 -7.31 -20.59
CA LYS A 88 4.29 -8.04 -21.82
C LYS A 88 2.78 -8.17 -22.02
N ARG A 89 2.02 -8.49 -20.96
CA ARG A 89 0.61 -8.88 -21.10
C ARG A 89 -0.32 -7.69 -21.22
N ILE A 90 -0.33 -6.78 -20.24
CA ILE A 90 -1.24 -5.65 -20.22
C ILE A 90 -0.92 -4.65 -21.35
N ASN A 91 -1.92 -4.27 -22.15
CA ASN A 91 -1.76 -3.35 -23.28
C ASN A 91 -3.09 -2.67 -23.62
N LEU A 92 -3.01 -1.56 -24.37
CA LEU A 92 -4.17 -0.75 -24.72
C LEU A 92 -5.21 -1.51 -25.56
N ASP A 93 -4.79 -2.35 -26.52
CA ASP A 93 -5.70 -3.08 -27.40
C ASP A 93 -6.61 -4.02 -26.60
N GLY A 94 -6.05 -4.80 -25.67
CA GLY A 94 -6.83 -5.67 -24.81
C GLY A 94 -7.70 -4.90 -23.80
N LEU A 95 -7.28 -3.69 -23.39
CA LEU A 95 -8.10 -2.80 -22.57
C LEU A 95 -9.25 -2.16 -23.35
N LEU A 96 -9.18 -2.10 -24.68
CA LEU A 96 -10.25 -1.60 -25.55
C LEU A 96 -11.20 -2.70 -26.05
N GLU A 97 -10.88 -3.97 -25.80
CA GLU A 97 -11.70 -5.10 -26.21
C GLU A 97 -12.89 -5.30 -25.26
N THR A 98 -14.06 -4.83 -25.69
CA THR A 98 -15.28 -4.80 -24.86
C THR A 98 -16.09 -6.09 -24.93
N VAL A 99 -15.73 -7.03 -25.82
CA VAL A 99 -16.37 -8.33 -25.92
C VAL A 99 -15.56 -9.34 -25.11
N ASN A 100 -16.22 -10.02 -24.18
CA ASN A 100 -15.62 -11.20 -23.57
C ASN A 100 -15.67 -12.34 -24.58
N GLU A 101 -14.51 -12.77 -25.10
CA GLU A 101 -14.42 -13.82 -26.12
C GLU A 101 -14.97 -15.18 -25.66
N GLU A 102 -14.92 -15.46 -24.35
CA GLU A 102 -15.33 -16.75 -23.77
C GLU A 102 -16.84 -16.83 -23.56
N THR A 103 -17.46 -15.73 -23.11
CA THR A 103 -18.91 -15.69 -22.81
C THR A 103 -19.73 -15.07 -23.95
N GLY A 104 -19.09 -14.31 -24.84
CA GLY A 104 -19.75 -13.49 -25.86
C GLY A 104 -20.44 -12.24 -25.29
N GLU A 105 -20.28 -11.94 -24.00
CA GLU A 105 -20.90 -10.78 -23.37
C GLU A 105 -20.21 -9.49 -23.78
N VAL A 106 -21.01 -8.48 -24.10
CA VAL A 106 -20.52 -7.13 -24.46
C VAL A 106 -20.66 -6.21 -23.26
N GLU A 107 -19.56 -5.56 -22.89
CA GLU A 107 -19.52 -4.68 -21.73
C GLU A 107 -20.36 -3.41 -21.95
N PRO A 108 -21.35 -3.11 -21.09
CA PRO A 108 -22.23 -1.96 -21.27
C PRO A 108 -21.44 -0.64 -21.33
N PRO A 109 -21.73 0.26 -22.29
CA PRO A 109 -20.89 1.43 -22.54
C PRO A 109 -20.88 2.44 -21.40
N LEU A 110 -21.93 2.48 -20.57
CA LEU A 110 -22.02 3.40 -19.43
C LEU A 110 -21.21 2.99 -18.19
N ARG A 111 -20.54 1.83 -18.20
CA ARG A 111 -19.86 1.31 -17.00
C ARG A 111 -18.39 1.70 -16.90
N SER A 112 -17.71 1.94 -18.01
CA SER A 112 -16.26 2.14 -18.08
C SER A 112 -15.81 2.55 -19.49
N ILE A 113 -14.69 3.30 -19.57
CA ILE A 113 -14.02 3.60 -20.84
C ILE A 113 -13.24 2.37 -21.35
N PHE A 114 -12.46 1.75 -20.48
CA PHE A 114 -11.71 0.53 -20.78
C PHE A 114 -12.45 -0.70 -20.27
N SER A 115 -12.32 -1.79 -21.02
CA SER A 115 -12.78 -3.08 -20.56
C SER A 115 -11.94 -3.58 -19.40
N SER A 116 -12.63 -4.05 -18.37
CA SER A 116 -11.97 -4.70 -17.23
C SER A 116 -11.78 -6.21 -17.46
N ASN A 117 -12.22 -6.75 -18.60
CA ASN A 117 -12.08 -8.16 -18.95
C ASN A 117 -10.62 -8.62 -18.98
N MET A 118 -9.73 -7.81 -19.58
CA MET A 118 -8.31 -8.12 -19.62
C MET A 118 -7.68 -8.16 -18.23
N VAL A 119 -8.03 -7.20 -17.37
CA VAL A 119 -7.52 -7.12 -15.99
C VAL A 119 -8.01 -8.31 -15.16
N GLU A 120 -9.29 -8.67 -15.28
CA GLU A 120 -9.86 -9.84 -14.61
C GLU A 120 -9.22 -11.14 -15.09
N LYS A 121 -9.02 -11.30 -16.40
CA LYS A 121 -8.34 -12.47 -16.97
C LYS A 121 -6.89 -12.60 -16.51
N ILE A 122 -6.16 -11.48 -16.45
CA ILE A 122 -4.79 -11.46 -15.90
C ILE A 122 -4.79 -11.90 -14.43
N ALA A 123 -5.73 -11.40 -13.62
CA ALA A 123 -5.85 -11.77 -12.22
C ALA A 123 -6.16 -13.27 -12.06
N GLU A 124 -7.11 -13.79 -12.84
CA GLU A 124 -7.48 -15.21 -12.86
C GLU A 124 -6.30 -16.09 -13.27
N ASP A 125 -5.67 -15.83 -14.41
CA ASP A 125 -4.53 -16.62 -14.88
C ASP A 125 -3.37 -16.61 -13.87
N THR A 126 -3.09 -15.45 -13.25
CA THR A 126 -1.90 -15.28 -12.43
C THR A 126 -2.08 -15.84 -11.02
N LEU A 127 -3.25 -15.64 -10.41
CA LEU A 127 -3.53 -16.03 -9.03
C LEU A 127 -4.25 -17.38 -8.93
N LEU A 128 -5.07 -17.73 -9.92
CA LEU A 128 -5.86 -18.96 -9.93
C LEU A 128 -5.35 -20.04 -10.91
N GLY A 129 -4.46 -19.71 -11.85
CA GLY A 129 -3.96 -20.66 -12.87
C GLY A 129 -3.33 -21.93 -12.29
N ARG A 130 -2.72 -21.85 -11.09
CA ARG A 130 -2.19 -23.01 -10.34
C ARG A 130 -3.27 -24.07 -10.04
N TYR A 131 -4.52 -23.65 -9.91
CA TYR A 131 -5.64 -24.49 -9.48
C TYR A 131 -6.48 -25.03 -10.65
N ALA A 132 -6.16 -24.65 -11.89
CA ALA A 132 -7.01 -24.89 -13.06
C ALA A 132 -7.24 -26.37 -13.39
N THR A 133 -6.26 -27.24 -13.14
CA THR A 133 -6.29 -28.66 -13.54
C THR A 133 -6.72 -29.62 -12.44
N GLY A 134 -7.01 -29.14 -11.23
CA GLY A 134 -7.36 -29.98 -10.06
C GLY A 134 -6.18 -30.71 -9.40
N ASP A 135 -5.11 -31.01 -10.15
CA ASP A 135 -3.82 -31.50 -9.63
C ASP A 135 -2.85 -30.33 -9.41
N TRP A 136 -2.68 -29.91 -8.16
CA TRP A 136 -1.87 -28.73 -7.81
C TRP A 136 -0.39 -29.13 -7.63
N PRO A 137 0.57 -28.46 -8.29
CA PRO A 137 2.00 -28.74 -8.10
C PRO A 137 2.43 -28.59 -6.64
N ALA A 138 3.49 -29.25 -6.19
CA ALA A 138 4.04 -28.97 -4.86
C ALA A 138 4.45 -27.49 -4.75
N PRO A 139 4.19 -26.81 -3.61
CA PRO A 139 4.57 -25.41 -3.44
C PRO A 139 6.09 -25.29 -3.36
N ILE A 140 6.66 -24.35 -4.12
CA ILE A 140 8.07 -23.99 -4.04
C ILE A 140 8.15 -22.57 -3.48
N THR A 141 8.58 -22.45 -2.24
CA THR A 141 8.63 -21.18 -1.50
C THR A 141 9.94 -20.44 -1.75
N HIS A 142 9.83 -19.14 -1.99
CA HIS A 142 10.95 -18.25 -2.24
C HIS A 142 11.73 -17.99 -0.94
N LEU A 143 13.07 -17.87 -1.01
CA LEU A 143 13.92 -17.66 0.17
C LEU A 143 13.66 -16.34 0.90
N ALA A 144 13.08 -15.36 0.22
CA ALA A 144 12.65 -14.09 0.82
C ALA A 144 11.32 -14.21 1.57
N ALA A 145 10.57 -15.30 1.44
CA ALA A 145 9.24 -15.42 2.03
C ALA A 145 9.31 -15.86 3.49
N ALA A 146 8.58 -15.16 4.36
CA ALA A 146 8.23 -15.73 5.65
C ALA A 146 7.26 -16.91 5.48
N ARG A 147 7.10 -17.69 6.55
CA ARG A 147 6.15 -18.82 6.59
C ARG A 147 4.71 -18.40 6.29
N SER A 148 4.36 -17.17 6.68
CA SER A 148 3.09 -16.53 6.37
C SER A 148 3.32 -15.08 5.99
N ILE A 149 2.51 -14.56 5.09
CA ILE A 149 2.52 -13.16 4.66
C ILE A 149 1.16 -12.55 5.02
N SER A 150 1.15 -11.47 5.78
CA SER A 150 -0.02 -10.63 5.99
C SER A 150 -0.16 -9.70 4.79
N LEU A 151 -1.15 -9.99 3.94
CA LEU A 151 -1.46 -9.21 2.74
C LEU A 151 -2.57 -8.22 3.06
N GLY A 152 -2.43 -6.97 2.62
CA GLY A 152 -3.43 -5.93 2.75
C GLY A 152 -3.65 -5.17 1.44
N MET A 153 -4.92 -4.88 1.11
CA MET A 153 -5.27 -4.10 -0.08
C MET A 153 -6.26 -3.00 0.30
N THR A 154 -6.05 -1.80 -0.25
CA THR A 154 -6.99 -0.70 -0.07
C THR A 154 -8.15 -0.81 -1.05
N LEU A 155 -9.33 -0.38 -0.62
CA LEU A 155 -10.56 -0.41 -1.39
C LEU A 155 -11.37 0.86 -1.12
N THR A 156 -12.05 1.38 -2.14
CA THR A 156 -13.01 2.48 -1.95
C THR A 156 -14.42 1.94 -2.07
N ASN A 157 -15.12 1.80 -0.94
CA ASN A 157 -16.51 1.32 -0.88
C ASN A 157 -17.48 2.44 -1.27
N LEU A 158 -18.11 2.31 -2.44
CA LEU A 158 -19.05 3.31 -2.96
C LEU A 158 -20.39 3.33 -2.20
N ASN A 159 -20.77 2.24 -1.53
CA ASN A 159 -21.95 2.20 -0.67
C ASN A 159 -21.67 2.89 0.68
N GLY A 160 -20.45 2.76 1.18
CA GLY A 160 -20.04 3.27 2.49
C GLY A 160 -20.53 2.42 3.66
N VAL A 161 -19.89 2.61 4.82
CA VAL A 161 -20.23 1.93 6.08
C VAL A 161 -20.43 2.97 7.18
N ASP A 162 -21.57 2.89 7.87
CA ASP A 162 -21.93 3.83 8.92
C ASP A 162 -21.31 3.49 10.27
N TYR A 163 -20.81 4.53 10.94
CA TYR A 163 -20.32 4.47 12.31
C TYR A 163 -20.96 5.57 13.14
N GLY A 164 -21.36 5.22 14.37
CA GLY A 164 -22.05 6.10 15.27
C GLY A 164 -21.34 6.30 16.61
N TYR A 165 -21.39 7.54 17.11
CA TYR A 165 -20.98 7.91 18.46
C TYR A 165 -22.13 8.60 19.19
N ASP A 166 -22.29 8.28 20.48
CA ASP A 166 -23.27 8.96 21.33
C ASP A 166 -22.90 10.44 21.51
N MET A 167 -23.88 11.32 21.33
CA MET A 167 -23.73 12.76 21.60
C MET A 167 -24.26 13.10 22.98
N GLN A 168 -23.65 14.11 23.62
CA GLN A 168 -24.15 14.70 24.85
C GLN A 168 -24.90 16.01 24.55
N PRO A 169 -26.03 16.30 25.22
CA PRO A 169 -26.68 15.48 26.26
C PRO A 169 -27.50 14.30 25.71
N CYS A 170 -27.87 14.31 24.43
CA CYS A 170 -28.59 13.21 23.77
C CYS A 170 -28.35 13.23 22.25
N GLY A 171 -28.76 12.15 21.58
CA GLY A 171 -28.61 11.98 20.14
C GLY A 171 -27.39 11.13 19.76
N LYS A 172 -27.18 10.97 18.46
CA LYS A 172 -26.11 10.16 17.89
C LYS A 172 -25.51 10.89 16.71
N PHE A 173 -24.19 10.97 16.67
CA PHE A 173 -23.44 11.45 15.51
C PHE A 173 -23.12 10.22 14.66
N ILE A 174 -23.74 10.12 13.48
CA ILE A 174 -23.47 9.05 12.52
C ILE A 174 -22.70 9.66 11.34
N TYR A 175 -21.63 9.00 10.94
CA TYR A 175 -20.88 9.34 9.73
C TYR A 175 -20.64 8.08 8.92
N THR A 176 -20.59 8.24 7.59
CA THR A 176 -20.34 7.17 6.64
C THR A 176 -18.88 7.18 6.24
N ARG A 177 -18.21 6.03 6.34
CA ARG A 177 -16.84 5.85 5.87
C ARG A 177 -16.84 5.07 4.55
N HIS A 178 -16.20 5.65 3.53
CA HIS A 178 -16.02 5.03 2.21
C HIS A 178 -14.65 4.37 2.05
N GLU A 179 -13.68 4.72 2.89
CA GLU A 179 -12.38 4.03 2.96
C GLU A 179 -12.56 2.64 3.56
N ASP A 180 -12.12 1.63 2.82
CA ASP A 180 -12.25 0.22 3.17
C ASP A 180 -10.95 -0.53 2.85
N GLN A 181 -10.79 -1.71 3.44
CA GLN A 181 -9.57 -2.50 3.35
C GLN A 181 -9.95 -3.99 3.39
N ILE A 182 -9.15 -4.80 2.71
CA ILE A 182 -9.15 -6.25 2.90
C ILE A 182 -7.77 -6.70 3.37
N THR A 183 -7.74 -7.53 4.41
CA THR A 183 -6.50 -8.07 4.96
C THR A 183 -6.62 -9.57 5.15
N ARG A 184 -5.62 -10.32 4.70
CA ARG A 184 -5.56 -11.78 4.83
C ARG A 184 -4.15 -12.22 5.20
N VAL A 185 -4.04 -13.12 6.17
CA VAL A 185 -2.80 -13.86 6.42
C VAL A 185 -2.80 -15.08 5.51
N VAL A 186 -1.82 -15.17 4.61
CA VAL A 186 -1.66 -16.29 3.68
C VAL A 186 -0.41 -17.11 4.04
N SER A 187 -0.50 -18.43 3.99
CA SER A 187 0.62 -19.34 4.26
C SER A 187 0.59 -20.57 3.37
N VAL A 188 1.75 -21.24 3.27
CA VAL A 188 1.90 -22.48 2.50
C VAL A 188 0.90 -23.55 2.94
N GLU A 189 0.73 -23.76 4.25
CA GLU A 189 -0.12 -24.84 4.74
C GLU A 189 -1.61 -24.47 4.86
N GLY A 190 -1.92 -23.17 4.97
CA GLY A 190 -3.27 -22.70 5.32
C GLY A 190 -4.08 -22.11 4.16
N SER A 191 -3.41 -21.69 3.09
CA SER A 191 -4.00 -20.78 2.09
C SER A 191 -3.75 -21.18 0.64
N ASP A 192 -3.11 -22.32 0.36
CA ASP A 192 -2.93 -22.84 -1.01
C ASP A 192 -4.24 -23.46 -1.54
N LYS A 193 -5.26 -22.62 -1.75
CA LYS A 193 -6.60 -23.04 -2.15
C LYS A 193 -7.32 -21.99 -2.99
N PRO A 194 -8.10 -22.39 -4.01
CA PRO A 194 -8.67 -21.48 -4.99
C PRO A 194 -9.65 -20.48 -4.40
N GLU A 195 -10.39 -20.82 -3.34
CA GLU A 195 -11.33 -19.90 -2.69
C GLU A 195 -10.66 -18.67 -2.07
N VAL A 196 -9.47 -18.84 -1.47
CA VAL A 196 -8.71 -17.72 -0.87
C VAL A 196 -8.15 -16.82 -1.97
N TRP A 197 -7.55 -17.42 -2.99
CA TRP A 197 -6.96 -16.66 -4.08
C TRP A 197 -7.98 -16.03 -5.01
N ARG A 198 -9.22 -16.56 -5.06
CA ARG A 198 -10.33 -15.90 -5.75
C ARG A 198 -10.76 -14.63 -5.03
N GLU A 199 -10.92 -14.68 -3.71
CA GLU A 199 -11.21 -13.48 -2.89
C GLU A 199 -10.12 -12.41 -3.08
N LEU A 200 -8.85 -12.81 -3.07
CA LEU A 200 -7.72 -11.89 -3.27
C LEU A 200 -7.62 -11.38 -4.71
N ALA A 201 -7.96 -12.20 -5.72
CA ALA A 201 -8.05 -11.75 -7.11
C ALA A 201 -9.18 -10.73 -7.29
N ASP A 202 -10.34 -10.98 -6.67
CA ASP A 202 -11.48 -10.08 -6.72
C ASP A 202 -11.16 -8.74 -6.05
N ALA A 203 -10.51 -8.79 -4.87
CA ALA A 203 -10.02 -7.60 -4.20
C ALA A 203 -8.96 -6.85 -5.01
N SER A 204 -8.04 -7.57 -5.67
CA SER A 204 -7.00 -6.96 -6.51
C SER A 204 -7.63 -6.17 -7.67
N VAL A 205 -8.60 -6.78 -8.36
CA VAL A 205 -9.33 -6.11 -9.45
C VAL A 205 -10.13 -4.91 -8.91
N ALA A 206 -10.81 -5.06 -7.78
CA ALA A 206 -11.56 -3.97 -7.15
C ALA A 206 -10.63 -2.79 -6.76
N SER A 207 -9.46 -3.11 -6.19
CA SER A 207 -8.48 -2.12 -5.76
C SER A 207 -7.88 -1.34 -6.92
N GLY A 208 -7.75 -1.92 -8.11
CA GLY A 208 -7.28 -1.24 -9.33
C GLY A 208 -8.38 -0.76 -10.27
N ALA A 209 -9.65 -0.76 -9.85
CA ALA A 209 -10.78 -0.31 -10.64
C ALA A 209 -10.84 1.23 -10.71
N TYR A 210 -9.85 1.85 -11.37
CA TYR A 210 -9.68 3.30 -11.45
C TYR A 210 -10.97 3.99 -11.95
N PRO A 211 -11.50 4.99 -11.24
CA PRO A 211 -12.78 5.61 -11.58
C PRO A 211 -12.86 6.06 -13.04
N LEU A 212 -14.01 5.83 -13.68
CA LEU A 212 -14.28 6.11 -15.10
C LEU A 212 -13.49 5.24 -16.10
N ALA A 213 -12.26 4.87 -15.78
CA ALA A 213 -11.44 4.02 -16.64
C ALA A 213 -11.91 2.57 -16.61
N PHE A 214 -12.11 1.99 -15.43
CA PHE A 214 -12.49 0.59 -15.24
C PHE A 214 -13.83 0.45 -14.52
N ARG A 215 -14.46 -0.73 -14.64
CA ARG A 215 -15.76 -0.98 -14.01
C ARG A 215 -15.58 -1.14 -12.51
N ALA A 216 -16.53 -0.58 -11.75
CA ALA A 216 -16.62 -0.89 -10.33
C ALA A 216 -16.91 -2.39 -10.12
N LYS A 217 -16.39 -2.95 -9.04
CA LYS A 217 -16.46 -4.38 -8.74
C LYS A 217 -17.31 -4.64 -7.50
N GLU A 218 -18.22 -5.59 -7.60
CA GLU A 218 -19.02 -6.02 -6.44
C GLU A 218 -18.24 -7.05 -5.62
N MET A 219 -18.35 -6.95 -4.30
CA MET A 219 -17.83 -7.95 -3.36
C MET A 219 -18.79 -8.12 -2.18
N ASP A 220 -18.93 -9.36 -1.73
CA ASP A 220 -19.70 -9.68 -0.53
C ASP A 220 -18.83 -9.49 0.72
N ARG A 221 -19.31 -8.72 1.69
CA ARG A 221 -18.61 -8.39 2.94
C ARG A 221 -19.43 -8.74 4.16
N ARG A 222 -18.76 -9.24 5.21
CA ARG A 222 -19.40 -9.63 6.47
C ARG A 222 -19.22 -8.59 7.55
N ARG A 223 -20.21 -8.44 8.43
CA ARG A 223 -20.13 -7.52 9.59
C ARG A 223 -18.93 -7.79 10.49
N ALA A 224 -18.57 -9.07 10.64
CA ALA A 224 -17.45 -9.51 11.46
C ALA A 224 -16.09 -8.92 11.00
N GLU A 225 -15.98 -8.47 9.76
CA GLU A 225 -14.76 -7.85 9.20
C GLU A 225 -14.57 -6.40 9.66
N TYR A 226 -15.63 -5.73 10.15
CA TYR A 226 -15.62 -4.31 10.51
C TYR A 226 -15.72 -4.08 12.02
N ALA A 227 -15.16 -4.98 12.83
CA ALA A 227 -15.37 -5.11 14.28
C ALA A 227 -14.96 -3.89 15.15
N LYS A 228 -15.61 -2.74 14.95
CA LYS A 228 -15.53 -1.53 15.77
C LYS A 228 -16.82 -1.42 16.59
N SER A 229 -16.71 -1.01 17.85
CA SER A 229 -17.87 -0.83 18.73
C SER A 229 -18.84 0.25 18.27
N SER A 230 -18.38 1.15 17.39
CA SER A 230 -19.18 2.22 16.78
C SER A 230 -19.89 1.78 15.49
N LEU A 231 -19.75 0.54 15.03
CA LEU A 231 -20.36 0.08 13.78
C LEU A 231 -21.89 0.09 13.87
N GLU A 232 -22.55 0.78 12.94
CA GLU A 232 -24.01 0.74 12.84
C GLU A 232 -24.51 -0.58 12.23
N PRO A 233 -25.75 -0.99 12.55
CA PRO A 233 -26.36 -2.14 11.88
C PRO A 233 -26.68 -1.85 10.41
N TRP A 234 -26.41 -2.83 9.56
CA TRP A 234 -26.92 -2.90 8.19
C TRP A 234 -27.79 -4.15 8.02
N THR A 235 -28.59 -4.19 6.95
CA THR A 235 -29.70 -5.14 6.77
C THR A 235 -29.24 -6.59 6.49
N ASP A 236 -28.28 -6.79 5.60
CA ASP A 236 -27.89 -8.11 5.09
C ASP A 236 -26.49 -8.54 5.57
N ASP A 237 -26.28 -9.80 5.95
CA ASP A 237 -24.94 -10.31 6.32
C ASP A 237 -24.72 -11.72 5.72
N PRO A 238 -23.88 -11.86 4.67
CA PRO A 238 -23.04 -10.83 4.05
C PRO A 238 -23.85 -9.75 3.29
N SER A 239 -23.34 -8.52 3.28
CA SER A 239 -23.82 -7.41 2.45
C SER A 239 -23.00 -7.33 1.17
N ARG A 240 -23.66 -7.01 0.06
CA ARG A 240 -22.98 -6.77 -1.21
C ARG A 240 -22.63 -5.29 -1.35
N PHE A 241 -21.34 -5.00 -1.47
CA PHE A 241 -20.83 -3.65 -1.70
C PHE A 241 -20.16 -3.53 -3.06
N THR A 242 -20.18 -2.32 -3.60
CA THR A 242 -19.58 -1.96 -4.88
C THR A 242 -18.34 -1.11 -4.62
N TYR A 243 -17.24 -1.48 -5.24
CA TYR A 243 -15.92 -0.93 -5.00
C TYR A 243 -15.31 -0.28 -6.25
N THR A 244 -14.57 0.79 -6.03
CA THR A 244 -13.63 1.37 -7.00
C THR A 244 -12.23 1.39 -6.38
N ASP A 245 -11.28 1.94 -7.14
CA ASP A 245 -9.87 1.95 -6.80
C ASP A 245 -9.60 2.44 -5.37
N GLY A 246 -8.77 1.69 -4.64
CA GLY A 246 -8.42 2.00 -3.26
C GLY A 246 -7.57 3.27 -3.13
N GLY A 247 -6.79 3.59 -4.16
CA GLY A 247 -5.95 4.79 -4.24
C GLY A 247 -6.74 6.10 -4.25
N VAL A 248 -8.05 6.07 -4.52
CA VAL A 248 -8.91 7.26 -4.42
C VAL A 248 -8.94 7.82 -3.00
N LEU A 249 -8.94 6.96 -1.97
CA LEU A 249 -9.01 7.37 -0.57
C LEU A 249 -7.77 7.00 0.24
N GLN A 250 -7.01 5.98 -0.18
CA GLN A 250 -5.78 5.55 0.48
C GLN A 250 -4.79 4.99 -0.55
N ASN A 251 -3.92 5.86 -1.08
CA ASN A 251 -2.97 5.47 -2.13
C ASN A 251 -1.64 4.94 -1.59
N GLU A 252 -1.26 5.34 -0.38
CA GLU A 252 0.01 4.94 0.24
C GLU A 252 -0.26 4.21 1.58
N PRO A 253 -0.65 2.92 1.57
CA PRO A 253 -1.17 2.22 2.76
C PRO A 253 -0.08 1.77 3.74
N LEU A 254 0.76 2.70 4.17
CA LEU A 254 1.83 2.49 5.14
C LEU A 254 1.26 2.29 6.54
N GLY A 255 0.19 3.01 6.90
CA GLY A 255 -0.51 2.82 8.17
C GLY A 255 -1.14 1.43 8.27
N MET A 256 -1.65 0.90 7.16
CA MET A 256 -2.14 -0.48 7.07
C MET A 256 -0.99 -1.48 7.31
N ALA A 257 0.19 -1.28 6.71
CA ALA A 257 1.33 -2.15 6.95
C ALA A 257 1.76 -2.12 8.41
N LYS A 258 1.77 -0.94 9.06
CA LYS A 258 2.06 -0.82 10.49
C LYS A 258 1.05 -1.61 11.33
N ASN A 259 -0.25 -1.48 11.07
CA ASN A 259 -1.28 -2.26 11.77
C ASN A 259 -1.06 -3.78 11.65
N LEU A 260 -0.69 -4.27 10.46
CA LEU A 260 -0.39 -5.68 10.24
C LEU A 260 0.88 -6.14 10.96
N VAL A 261 1.93 -5.31 10.97
CA VAL A 261 3.16 -5.58 11.74
C VAL A 261 2.84 -5.63 13.23
N ASP A 262 2.03 -4.71 13.74
CA ASP A 262 1.64 -4.66 15.16
C ASP A 262 0.87 -5.90 15.57
N ASP A 263 0.09 -6.46 14.63
CA ASP A 263 -0.59 -7.72 14.85
C ASP A 263 0.35 -8.94 14.91
N ILE A 264 1.51 -8.89 14.25
CA ILE A 264 2.52 -9.96 14.25
C ILE A 264 3.47 -9.80 15.44
N ASP A 265 4.13 -8.64 15.54
CA ASP A 265 5.28 -8.42 16.43
C ASP A 265 4.86 -8.00 17.84
N LYS A 266 3.65 -7.46 18.00
CA LYS A 266 3.15 -6.92 19.27
C LYS A 266 4.13 -5.91 19.91
N HIS A 267 4.89 -5.17 19.10
CA HIS A 267 5.84 -4.13 19.53
C HIS A 267 7.14 -4.67 20.18
N TRP A 268 7.50 -5.95 19.98
CA TRP A 268 8.68 -6.57 20.63
C TRP A 268 9.95 -6.58 19.78
N TYR A 269 9.86 -6.39 18.46
CA TYR A 269 10.95 -6.75 17.54
C TYR A 269 11.44 -5.59 16.67
N ASN A 270 11.32 -4.38 17.19
CA ASN A 270 11.65 -3.12 16.49
C ASN A 270 13.09 -3.09 15.97
N ASP A 271 14.05 -3.69 16.69
CA ASP A 271 15.46 -3.78 16.27
C ASP A 271 15.67 -4.63 15.00
N SER A 272 14.71 -5.49 14.67
CA SER A 272 14.76 -6.42 13.53
C SER A 272 13.63 -6.19 12.52
N ARG A 273 12.87 -5.09 12.66
CA ARG A 273 11.72 -4.75 11.83
C ARG A 273 12.05 -3.57 10.91
N PHE A 274 11.79 -3.75 9.63
CA PHE A 274 12.06 -2.77 8.59
C PHE A 274 10.85 -2.60 7.67
N TYR A 275 10.73 -1.42 7.08
CA TYR A 275 9.68 -1.06 6.14
C TYR A 275 10.30 -0.63 4.82
N LEU A 276 9.75 -1.11 3.72
CA LEU A 276 10.08 -0.68 2.37
C LEU A 276 8.85 -0.06 1.75
N PHE A 277 8.99 1.15 1.26
CA PHE A 277 7.94 1.84 0.53
C PHE A 277 8.34 2.04 -0.91
N VAL A 278 7.47 1.62 -1.82
CA VAL A 278 7.67 1.69 -3.27
C VAL A 278 6.61 2.61 -3.85
N SER A 279 7.04 3.65 -4.55
CA SER A 279 6.13 4.56 -5.25
C SER A 279 6.77 5.10 -6.53
N PRO A 280 6.05 5.11 -7.67
CA PRO A 280 6.52 5.80 -8.87
C PRO A 280 6.24 7.31 -8.85
N HIS A 281 5.69 7.84 -7.75
CA HIS A 281 5.41 9.27 -7.60
C HIS A 281 6.57 9.95 -6.86
N GLY A 282 7.08 11.02 -7.47
CA GLY A 282 8.09 11.87 -6.84
C GLY A 282 7.46 12.65 -5.69
N ARG A 283 8.15 12.78 -4.56
CA ARG A 283 7.72 13.61 -3.42
C ARG A 283 7.93 15.10 -3.68
N THR A 284 7.47 15.57 -4.83
CA THR A 284 7.55 16.97 -5.27
C THR A 284 6.24 17.70 -4.98
N SER A 285 6.30 19.03 -4.89
CA SER A 285 5.11 19.83 -4.58
C SER A 285 4.06 19.70 -5.69
N SER A 286 2.82 19.40 -5.32
CA SER A 286 1.63 19.47 -6.20
C SER A 286 0.97 20.86 -6.21
N ALA A 287 1.58 21.84 -5.52
CA ALA A 287 1.12 23.22 -5.50
C ALA A 287 1.15 23.80 -6.91
N ASP A 288 0.04 24.41 -7.31
CA ASP A 288 -0.08 25.06 -8.60
C ASP A 288 -0.45 26.51 -8.37
N SER A 289 0.58 27.37 -8.36
CA SER A 289 0.41 28.81 -8.20
C SER A 289 -0.14 29.50 -9.46
N SER A 290 -0.24 28.78 -10.58
CA SER A 290 -0.79 29.29 -11.83
C SER A 290 -2.30 29.10 -11.93
N PHE A 291 -2.86 28.12 -11.19
CA PHE A 291 -4.29 27.89 -11.11
C PHE A 291 -4.99 29.02 -10.35
N CYS A 292 -5.80 29.80 -11.06
CA CYS A 292 -6.56 30.92 -10.51
C CYS A 292 -7.96 30.99 -11.11
N GLU A 293 -8.81 31.89 -10.63
CA GLU A 293 -10.17 32.09 -11.14
C GLU A 293 -10.24 32.24 -12.66
N VAL A 294 -9.22 32.86 -13.27
CA VAL A 294 -9.15 33.11 -14.72
C VAL A 294 -8.84 31.84 -15.51
N THR A 295 -8.05 30.92 -14.96
CA THR A 295 -7.67 29.64 -15.60
C THR A 295 -8.57 28.48 -15.18
N ALA A 296 -9.47 28.70 -14.21
CA ALA A 296 -10.36 27.71 -13.65
C ALA A 296 -11.66 27.59 -14.48
N ASP A 297 -11.52 27.22 -15.76
CA ASP A 297 -12.68 26.76 -16.52
C ASP A 297 -13.20 25.42 -15.98
N TYR A 298 -14.39 25.01 -16.41
CA TYR A 298 -15.04 23.79 -15.91
C TYR A 298 -14.17 22.53 -16.07
N PHE A 299 -13.42 22.39 -17.17
CA PHE A 299 -12.56 21.23 -17.41
C PHE A 299 -11.31 21.28 -16.54
N GLN A 300 -10.68 22.45 -16.42
CA GLN A 300 -9.52 22.64 -15.56
C GLN A 300 -9.85 22.46 -14.08
N ILE A 301 -11.04 22.89 -13.64
CA ILE A 301 -11.57 22.62 -12.30
C ILE A 301 -11.71 21.11 -12.09
N MET A 302 -12.33 20.38 -13.01
CA MET A 302 -12.50 18.93 -12.88
C MET A 302 -11.15 18.20 -12.82
N LYS A 303 -10.19 18.59 -13.68
CA LYS A 303 -8.82 18.06 -13.66
C LYS A 303 -8.12 18.35 -12.33
N ARG A 304 -8.24 19.59 -11.82
CA ARG A 304 -7.67 19.99 -10.53
C ARG A 304 -8.31 19.25 -9.37
N TRP A 305 -9.63 19.05 -9.38
CA TRP A 305 -10.34 18.29 -8.34
C TRP A 305 -9.89 16.83 -8.27
N ALA A 306 -9.77 16.16 -9.42
CA ALA A 306 -9.24 14.80 -9.47
C ALA A 306 -7.81 14.74 -8.90
N LYS A 307 -6.93 15.67 -9.29
CA LYS A 307 -5.56 15.75 -8.77
C LYS A 307 -5.52 16.05 -7.26
N VAL A 308 -6.39 16.92 -6.76
CA VAL A 308 -6.48 17.22 -5.32
C VAL A 308 -6.92 15.99 -4.53
N LEU A 309 -7.96 15.29 -4.98
CA LEU A 309 -8.43 14.07 -4.31
C LEU A 309 -7.34 12.99 -4.25
N LEU A 310 -6.67 12.72 -5.38
CA LEU A 310 -5.57 11.75 -5.44
C LEU A 310 -4.35 12.18 -4.61
N SER A 311 -3.93 13.45 -4.67
CA SER A 311 -2.78 13.91 -3.86
C SER A 311 -3.06 13.94 -2.35
N GLN A 312 -4.31 14.15 -1.92
CA GLN A 312 -4.66 14.11 -0.50
C GLN A 312 -4.65 12.68 0.07
N SER A 313 -4.86 11.66 -0.76
CA SER A 313 -4.82 10.25 -0.32
C SER A 313 -3.39 9.68 -0.20
N GLU A 314 -2.36 10.44 -0.58
CA GLU A 314 -0.96 10.02 -0.58
C GLU A 314 -0.23 10.32 0.75
N PHE A 315 -0.32 11.54 1.29
CA PHE A 315 0.62 11.99 2.33
C PHE A 315 0.24 11.65 3.78
N GLN A 316 -1.01 11.28 4.06
CA GLN A 316 -1.51 11.21 5.44
C GLN A 316 -0.77 10.18 6.30
N ASP A 317 -0.50 8.99 5.75
CA ASP A 317 0.18 7.92 6.48
C ASP A 317 1.67 8.23 6.69
N TRP A 318 2.32 8.86 5.71
CA TRP A 318 3.72 9.27 5.79
C TRP A 318 3.96 10.37 6.84
N ILE A 319 3.14 11.41 6.83
CA ILE A 319 3.24 12.50 7.82
C ILE A 319 3.06 11.93 9.22
N THR A 320 2.03 11.09 9.40
CA THR A 320 1.76 10.43 10.69
C THR A 320 2.96 9.59 11.15
N ALA A 321 3.58 8.81 10.24
CA ALA A 321 4.74 7.99 10.58
C ALA A 321 5.98 8.83 10.96
N VAL A 322 6.26 9.91 10.23
CA VAL A 322 7.39 10.80 10.51
C VAL A 322 7.20 11.55 11.83
N GLU A 323 6.03 12.16 12.04
CA GLU A 323 5.70 12.87 13.28
C GLU A 323 5.79 11.92 14.50
N MET A 324 5.32 10.68 14.34
CA MET A 324 5.43 9.66 15.39
C MET A 324 6.89 9.26 15.65
N ASN A 325 7.68 9.02 14.59
CA ASN A 325 9.11 8.71 14.70
C ASN A 325 9.89 9.83 15.42
N GLU A 326 9.59 11.10 15.15
CA GLU A 326 10.22 12.23 15.83
C GLU A 326 9.89 12.25 17.34
N GLN A 327 8.63 11.97 17.70
CA GLN A 327 8.22 11.88 19.11
C GLN A 327 8.88 10.72 19.83
N ILE A 328 9.00 9.55 19.18
CA ILE A 328 9.70 8.37 19.72
C ILE A 328 11.19 8.66 19.88
N ALA A 329 11.85 9.21 18.87
CA ALA A 329 13.27 9.54 18.95
C ALA A 329 13.58 10.54 20.07
N LEU A 330 12.71 11.54 20.28
CA LEU A 330 12.83 12.47 21.39
C LEU A 330 12.63 11.77 22.75
N MET A 331 11.70 10.82 22.83
CA MET A 331 11.46 10.02 24.03
C MET A 331 12.67 9.15 24.36
N ASP A 332 13.25 8.46 23.37
CA ASP A 332 14.44 7.62 23.52
C ASP A 332 15.64 8.44 23.98
N ALA A 333 15.90 9.60 23.36
CA ALA A 333 16.97 10.49 23.77
C ALA A 333 16.84 10.93 25.24
N ARG A 334 15.61 11.25 25.68
CA ARG A 334 15.30 11.61 27.07
C ARG A 334 15.42 10.43 28.03
N ALA A 335 15.08 9.22 27.58
CA ALA A 335 15.26 8.01 28.36
C ALA A 335 16.75 7.72 28.59
N SER A 336 17.58 7.78 27.56
CA SER A 336 19.03 7.60 27.72
C SER A 336 19.64 8.68 28.64
N GLU A 337 19.20 9.94 28.55
CA GLU A 337 19.61 10.99 29.50
C GLU A 337 19.16 10.67 30.95
N LEU A 338 17.91 10.22 31.14
CA LEU A 338 17.41 9.82 32.45
C LEU A 338 18.24 8.68 33.06
N ALA A 339 18.62 7.68 32.26
CA ALA A 339 19.48 6.59 32.71
C ALA A 339 20.84 7.13 33.18
N GLU A 340 21.47 8.03 32.41
CA GLU A 340 22.73 8.67 32.79
C GLU A 340 22.63 9.50 34.08
N LYS A 341 21.54 10.25 34.26
CA LYS A 341 21.27 11.05 35.48
C LYS A 341 21.00 10.18 36.71
N LEU A 342 20.38 9.01 36.54
CA LEU A 342 20.21 8.02 37.60
C LEU A 342 21.52 7.31 37.94
N ARG A 343 22.36 7.03 36.94
CA ARG A 343 23.68 6.40 37.10
C ARG A 343 24.65 7.30 37.87
N SER A 344 24.71 8.59 37.51
CA SER A 344 25.51 9.61 38.18
C SER A 344 24.99 10.01 39.57
N GLY A 345 23.75 9.66 39.89
CA GLY A 345 23.12 9.96 41.18
C GLY A 345 22.59 11.40 41.31
N GLU A 346 22.59 12.16 40.22
CA GLU A 346 21.98 13.50 40.13
C GLU A 346 20.46 13.41 40.39
N ILE A 347 19.83 12.35 39.88
CA ILE A 347 18.44 11.99 40.21
C ILE A 347 18.41 10.84 41.21
N LYS A 348 17.72 11.04 42.34
CA LYS A 348 17.56 10.01 43.38
C LYS A 348 16.46 9.01 42.98
N SER A 349 16.86 7.76 42.70
CA SER A 349 15.95 6.66 42.32
C SER A 349 14.79 6.44 43.31
N GLY A 350 15.04 6.61 44.62
CA GLY A 350 14.03 6.49 45.68
C GLY A 350 12.81 7.41 45.51
N SER A 351 13.05 8.68 45.20
CA SER A 351 11.96 9.64 44.98
C SER A 351 11.28 9.39 43.64
N LEU A 352 12.07 9.09 42.62
CA LEU A 352 11.56 8.88 41.27
C LEU A 352 10.62 7.67 41.18
N LYS A 353 11.02 6.53 41.76
CA LYS A 353 10.20 5.30 41.79
C LYS A 353 8.84 5.52 42.44
N ARG A 354 8.79 6.21 43.59
CA ARG A 354 7.53 6.49 44.29
C ARG A 354 6.58 7.35 43.45
N THR A 355 7.12 8.35 42.77
CA THR A 355 6.33 9.20 41.87
C THR A 355 5.81 8.39 40.68
N ALA A 356 6.68 7.62 40.02
CA ALA A 356 6.31 6.78 38.90
C ALA A 356 5.24 5.74 39.26
N ASP A 357 5.37 5.06 40.40
CA ASP A 357 4.35 4.13 40.88
C ASP A 357 2.99 4.80 41.13
N GLY A 358 3.00 6.04 41.62
CA GLY A 358 1.78 6.84 41.79
C GLY A 358 1.13 7.17 40.46
N LEU A 359 1.93 7.63 39.49
CA LEU A 359 1.47 7.99 38.14
C LEU A 359 0.95 6.77 37.39
N LEU A 360 1.68 5.66 37.37
CA LEU A 360 1.27 4.43 36.70
C LEU A 360 -0.05 3.89 37.26
N LYS A 361 -0.29 4.01 38.57
CA LYS A 361 -1.60 3.68 39.15
C LYS A 361 -2.71 4.57 38.60
N VAL A 362 -2.46 5.86 38.40
CA VAL A 362 -3.46 6.78 37.82
C VAL A 362 -3.69 6.45 36.35
N LEU A 363 -2.61 6.24 35.59
CA LEU A 363 -2.67 6.01 34.15
C LEU A 363 -3.33 4.65 33.80
N PHE A 364 -3.00 3.59 34.57
CA PHE A 364 -3.54 2.24 34.39
C PHE A 364 -4.76 1.95 35.29
N THR A 365 -5.44 2.96 35.82
CA THR A 365 -6.73 2.80 36.52
C THR A 365 -7.74 3.76 35.92
N GLN A 366 -8.74 3.24 35.20
CA GLN A 366 -9.83 4.07 34.68
C GLN A 366 -10.99 4.12 35.68
N PRO A 367 -11.60 5.30 35.91
CA PRO A 367 -12.86 5.40 36.61
C PRO A 367 -13.98 4.85 35.72
N THR A 368 -14.76 3.88 36.21
CA THR A 368 -15.96 3.42 35.52
C THR A 368 -17.09 4.46 35.67
N ARG A 369 -18.07 4.44 34.75
CA ARG A 369 -19.30 5.24 34.84
C ARG A 369 -20.07 5.05 36.17
N THR A 370 -19.81 3.97 36.91
CA THR A 370 -20.44 3.65 38.20
C THR A 370 -19.59 4.01 39.42
N GLY A 371 -18.44 4.67 39.24
CA GLY A 371 -17.56 5.11 40.33
C GLY A 371 -16.67 4.00 40.92
N THR A 372 -16.67 2.80 40.34
CA THR A 372 -15.72 1.73 40.71
C THR A 372 -14.40 1.92 39.96
N ARG A 373 -13.28 1.79 40.67
CA ARG A 373 -11.93 1.81 40.07
C ARG A 373 -11.60 0.40 39.58
N GLN A 374 -11.46 0.21 38.27
CA GLN A 374 -10.92 -1.03 37.71
C GLN A 374 -9.50 -0.79 37.17
N VAL A 375 -8.64 -1.80 37.31
CA VAL A 375 -7.34 -1.82 36.63
C VAL A 375 -7.64 -1.79 35.12
N ALA A 376 -7.28 -0.69 34.48
CA ALA A 376 -7.52 -0.49 33.08
C ALA A 376 -6.33 -1.00 32.28
N LYS A 377 -6.63 -1.70 31.19
CA LYS A 377 -5.68 -1.82 30.09
C LYS A 377 -5.62 -0.47 29.39
N ILE A 378 -4.44 -0.07 28.97
CA ILE A 378 -4.29 1.06 28.04
C ILE A 378 -4.12 0.41 26.66
N GLY A 379 -5.10 0.64 25.78
CA GLY A 379 -5.25 -0.19 24.59
C GLY A 379 -5.47 -1.66 24.95
N LYS A 380 -4.60 -2.56 24.48
CA LYS A 380 -4.67 -4.01 24.74
C LYS A 380 -3.74 -4.48 25.87
N GLU A 381 -2.87 -3.61 26.40
CA GLU A 381 -1.74 -3.95 27.27
C GLU A 381 -2.04 -3.73 28.76
N SER A 382 -1.65 -4.69 29.60
CA SER A 382 -1.63 -4.55 31.07
C SER A 382 -0.34 -3.91 31.56
N LEU A 383 -0.35 -3.31 32.76
CA LEU A 383 0.86 -2.72 33.35
C LEU A 383 2.06 -3.68 33.40
N ALA A 384 1.81 -4.98 33.62
CA ALA A 384 2.86 -6.00 33.68
C ALA A 384 3.42 -6.35 32.29
N GLU A 385 2.60 -6.27 31.25
CA GLU A 385 3.06 -6.43 29.86
C GLU A 385 3.87 -5.21 29.44
N ALA A 386 3.36 -4.00 29.70
CA ALA A 386 4.02 -2.74 29.37
C ALA A 386 5.40 -2.61 30.04
N ARG A 387 5.51 -3.00 31.31
CA ARG A 387 6.80 -3.04 32.01
C ARG A 387 7.82 -3.95 31.32
N ARG A 388 7.40 -5.16 30.89
CA ARG A 388 8.31 -6.10 30.23
C ARG A 388 8.73 -5.59 28.85
N ARG A 389 7.84 -4.90 28.13
CA ARG A 389 8.16 -4.26 26.85
C ARG A 389 9.20 -3.16 27.03
N ILE A 390 9.01 -2.25 27.99
CA ILE A 390 9.99 -1.19 28.30
C ILE A 390 11.35 -1.77 28.74
N GLU A 391 11.36 -2.86 29.52
CA GLU A 391 12.61 -3.56 29.86
C GLU A 391 13.32 -4.13 28.64
N HIS A 392 12.57 -4.60 27.65
CA HIS A 392 13.12 -5.12 26.41
C HIS A 392 13.68 -4.00 25.52
N GLN A 393 12.91 -2.93 25.34
CA GLN A 393 13.28 -1.78 24.50
C GLN A 393 14.54 -1.10 25.03
N TYR A 394 14.60 -0.82 26.33
CA TYR A 394 15.73 -0.13 26.96
C TYR A 394 16.68 -1.10 27.68
N LYS A 395 16.91 -2.29 27.10
CA LYS A 395 17.74 -3.35 27.69
C LYS A 395 19.16 -2.88 28.03
N GLU A 396 19.73 -1.98 27.22
CA GLU A 396 21.08 -1.44 27.40
C GLU A 396 21.13 -0.48 28.59
N GLU A 397 20.19 0.45 28.68
CA GLU A 397 20.05 1.36 29.82
C GLU A 397 19.77 0.58 31.11
N ILE A 398 18.86 -0.39 31.06
CA ILE A 398 18.52 -1.26 32.20
C ILE A 398 19.75 -2.05 32.66
N ALA A 399 20.54 -2.61 31.73
CA ALA A 399 21.78 -3.29 32.05
C ALA A 399 22.79 -2.34 32.71
N SER A 400 22.93 -1.11 32.20
CA SER A 400 23.84 -0.09 32.73
C SER A 400 23.49 0.34 34.17
N LEU A 401 22.19 0.27 34.54
CA LEU A 401 21.69 0.61 35.87
C LEU A 401 21.70 -0.58 36.84
N GLY A 402 21.97 -1.79 36.34
CA GLY A 402 21.90 -3.06 37.08
C GLY A 402 20.53 -3.69 36.97
N VAL A 403 20.42 -4.77 36.18
CA VAL A 403 19.16 -5.51 35.95
C VAL A 403 18.54 -5.95 37.27
N GLY A 404 17.24 -5.69 37.44
CA GLY A 404 16.49 -6.01 38.65
C GLY A 404 16.85 -5.15 39.88
N SER A 405 17.71 -4.13 39.73
CA SER A 405 17.98 -3.19 40.79
C SER A 405 16.84 -2.20 40.97
N TYR A 406 16.75 -1.64 42.18
CA TYR A 406 15.81 -0.56 42.46
C TYR A 406 15.97 0.67 41.53
N ARG A 407 17.19 0.91 41.02
CA ARG A 407 17.47 2.00 40.08
C ARG A 407 16.95 1.69 38.68
N ALA A 408 17.13 0.46 38.19
CA ALA A 408 16.58 0.02 36.93
C ALA A 408 15.03 0.00 36.96
N ASP A 409 14.44 -0.44 38.06
CA ASP A 409 12.99 -0.37 38.27
C ASP A 409 12.45 1.08 38.27
N ALA A 410 13.19 2.02 38.87
CA ALA A 410 12.84 3.43 38.88
C ALA A 410 12.87 4.03 37.47
N PHE A 411 13.92 3.69 36.71
CA PHE A 411 14.04 4.08 35.31
C PHE A 411 12.88 3.54 34.46
N ARG A 412 12.69 2.22 34.44
CA ARG A 412 11.61 1.54 33.68
C ARG A 412 10.25 2.18 33.93
N ASP A 413 9.87 2.31 35.21
CA ASP A 413 8.55 2.79 35.57
C ASP A 413 8.35 4.27 35.24
N THR A 414 9.42 5.08 35.30
CA THR A 414 9.36 6.48 34.89
C THR A 414 9.22 6.62 33.38
N VAL A 415 10.02 5.89 32.61
CA VAL A 415 9.92 5.87 31.14
C VAL A 415 8.53 5.43 30.72
N LEU A 416 8.01 4.35 31.31
CA LEU A 416 6.64 3.89 31.06
C LEU A 416 5.59 4.95 31.39
N ALA A 417 5.74 5.67 32.51
CA ALA A 417 4.79 6.72 32.89
C ALA A 417 4.79 7.87 31.88
N PHE A 418 5.97 8.29 31.40
CA PHE A 418 6.09 9.33 30.38
C PHE A 418 5.55 8.88 29.03
N GLU A 419 5.89 7.67 28.59
CA GLU A 419 5.41 7.09 27.32
C GLU A 419 3.88 7.02 27.32
N THR A 420 3.32 6.51 28.42
CA THR A 420 1.87 6.40 28.60
C THR A 420 1.20 7.78 28.62
N ALA A 421 1.78 8.76 29.31
CA ALA A 421 1.23 10.12 29.39
C ALA A 421 1.32 10.88 28.05
N ALA A 422 2.34 10.58 27.24
CA ALA A 422 2.51 11.11 25.89
C ALA A 422 1.65 10.39 24.84
N ASN A 423 0.91 9.34 25.24
CA ASN A 423 0.14 8.48 24.34
C ASN A 423 1.00 7.80 23.25
N LEU A 424 2.27 7.53 23.58
CA LEU A 424 3.23 6.85 22.70
C LEU A 424 3.26 5.32 22.91
N GLY A 425 2.50 4.81 23.89
CA GLY A 425 2.52 3.44 24.40
C GLY A 425 2.98 2.35 23.43
N GLN A 426 2.09 1.92 22.54
CA GLN A 426 2.35 0.85 21.57
C GLN A 426 2.82 1.40 20.21
N CYS A 427 3.55 2.52 20.20
CA CYS A 427 4.11 3.09 18.99
C CYS A 427 5.57 2.66 18.86
N ASP A 428 5.96 2.25 17.65
CA ASP A 428 7.32 1.79 17.35
C ASP A 428 7.96 2.71 16.33
N TYR A 429 9.26 2.89 16.47
CA TYR A 429 10.05 3.57 15.45
C TYR A 429 10.00 2.75 14.14
N MET A 430 9.53 3.37 13.06
CA MET A 430 9.49 2.78 11.74
C MET A 430 10.76 3.15 10.96
N ARG A 431 11.67 2.18 10.76
CA ARG A 431 12.78 2.31 9.79
C ARG A 431 12.25 2.12 8.38
N ILE A 432 11.97 3.21 7.66
CA ILE A 432 11.35 3.18 6.34
C ILE A 432 12.37 3.53 5.25
N TYR A 433 12.63 2.58 4.35
CA TYR A 433 13.37 2.81 3.12
C TYR A 433 12.40 3.17 2.00
N GLY A 434 12.64 4.27 1.30
CA GLY A 434 11.84 4.69 0.14
C GLY A 434 12.55 4.37 -1.17
N ILE A 435 11.89 3.62 -2.06
CA ILE A 435 12.28 3.48 -3.46
C ILE A 435 11.26 4.27 -4.29
N ALA A 436 11.55 5.55 -4.46
CA ALA A 436 10.71 6.48 -5.20
C ALA A 436 11.48 7.18 -6.32
N VAL A 437 10.77 7.61 -7.35
CA VAL A 437 11.33 8.28 -8.53
C VAL A 437 10.44 9.45 -8.94
N SER A 438 11.00 10.45 -9.59
CA SER A 438 10.22 11.52 -10.21
C SER A 438 9.48 11.01 -11.45
N GLU A 439 8.22 11.42 -11.62
CA GLU A 439 7.39 11.12 -12.79
C GLU A 439 8.07 11.55 -14.11
N GLU A 440 8.86 12.63 -14.08
CA GLU A 440 9.62 13.13 -15.24
C GLU A 440 10.66 12.13 -15.78
N LEU A 441 11.01 11.09 -15.01
CA LEU A 441 11.94 10.04 -15.42
C LEU A 441 11.26 8.78 -15.94
N LEU A 442 9.93 8.76 -15.91
CA LEU A 442 9.08 7.66 -16.33
C LEU A 442 8.41 8.00 -17.67
N ALA A 443 8.21 6.97 -18.49
CA ALA A 443 7.53 7.09 -19.76
C ALA A 443 6.01 7.04 -19.57
N GLY A 444 5.52 6.17 -18.69
CA GLY A 444 4.08 5.93 -18.52
C GLY A 444 3.32 6.95 -17.67
N ALA A 445 3.98 7.99 -17.14
CA ALA A 445 3.42 8.87 -16.10
C ALA A 445 2.32 9.83 -16.61
N ASP A 446 2.37 10.23 -17.88
CA ASP A 446 1.34 11.10 -18.45
C ASP A 446 -0.04 10.39 -18.54
N LEU A 447 -1.09 11.18 -18.76
CA LEU A 447 -2.49 10.72 -18.75
C LEU A 447 -2.85 9.99 -17.45
N THR A 448 -2.47 10.57 -16.31
CA THR A 448 -2.69 9.97 -14.97
C THR A 448 -2.18 8.54 -14.87
N GLY A 449 -1.01 8.26 -15.45
CA GLY A 449 -0.40 6.94 -15.42
C GLY A 449 -0.96 5.95 -16.45
N PHE A 450 -1.72 6.37 -17.46
CA PHE A 450 -2.24 5.46 -18.52
C PHE A 450 -1.33 5.36 -19.74
N LEU A 451 -0.40 6.30 -19.95
CA LEU A 451 0.43 6.34 -21.17
C LEU A 451 1.25 5.05 -21.36
N GLY A 452 1.63 4.39 -20.26
CA GLY A 452 2.37 3.13 -20.33
C GLY A 452 1.63 2.01 -21.06
N PHE A 453 0.30 2.02 -21.18
CA PHE A 453 -0.42 0.95 -21.90
C PHE A 453 -0.28 1.03 -23.42
N PHE A 454 0.18 2.16 -23.96
CA PHE A 454 0.21 2.43 -25.40
C PHE A 454 1.28 1.61 -26.13
N ASP A 455 2.45 1.45 -25.52
CA ASP A 455 3.57 0.71 -26.12
C ASP A 455 4.32 -0.06 -25.04
N GLU A 456 4.72 -1.29 -25.36
CA GLU A 456 5.55 -2.12 -24.48
C GLU A 456 6.86 -1.42 -24.09
N ARG A 457 7.47 -0.66 -25.01
CA ARG A 457 8.72 0.07 -24.78
C ARG A 457 8.65 1.03 -23.59
N TYR A 458 7.50 1.66 -23.36
CA TYR A 458 7.29 2.57 -22.23
C TYR A 458 7.31 1.81 -20.90
N ARG A 459 6.67 0.63 -20.86
CA ARG A 459 6.66 -0.24 -19.68
C ARG A 459 8.01 -0.90 -19.43
N VAL A 460 8.74 -1.26 -20.49
CA VAL A 460 10.13 -1.73 -20.39
C VAL A 460 11.01 -0.66 -19.74
N HIS A 461 10.91 0.58 -20.22
CA HIS A 461 11.66 1.71 -19.68
C HIS A 461 11.36 1.94 -18.19
N ASP A 462 10.09 1.97 -17.81
CA ASP A 462 9.66 2.16 -16.42
C ASP A 462 10.10 1.00 -15.52
N TYR A 463 10.00 -0.24 -16.00
CA TYR A 463 10.49 -1.43 -15.30
C TYR A 463 12.00 -1.38 -15.04
N ASP A 464 12.79 -1.06 -16.08
CA ASP A 464 14.25 -0.96 -15.95
C ASP A 464 14.66 0.23 -15.07
N ARG A 465 13.89 1.33 -15.10
CA ARG A 465 14.03 2.44 -14.16
C ARG A 465 13.80 1.99 -12.71
N GLY A 466 12.74 1.22 -12.46
CA GLY A 466 12.45 0.65 -11.14
C GLY A 466 13.60 -0.19 -10.60
N ARG A 467 14.13 -1.09 -11.43
CA ARG A 467 15.32 -1.91 -11.08
C ARG A 467 16.55 -1.06 -10.78
N MET A 468 16.79 -0.03 -11.59
CA MET A 468 17.91 0.89 -11.40
C MET A 468 17.82 1.63 -10.05
N VAL A 469 16.66 2.22 -9.73
CA VAL A 469 16.48 2.95 -8.46
C VAL A 469 16.58 1.99 -7.27
N ALA A 470 15.99 0.79 -7.37
CA ALA A 470 16.10 -0.22 -6.32
C ALA A 470 17.56 -0.59 -6.03
N ARG A 471 18.39 -0.76 -7.07
CA ARG A 471 19.83 -1.01 -6.89
C ARG A 471 20.53 0.11 -6.15
N MET A 472 20.24 1.36 -6.50
CA MET A 472 20.86 2.51 -5.86
C MET A 472 20.59 2.48 -4.35
N VAL A 473 19.35 2.19 -3.95
CA VAL A 473 18.98 2.07 -2.53
C VAL A 473 19.63 0.84 -1.88
N LEU A 474 19.52 -0.34 -2.50
CA LEU A 474 20.04 -1.60 -1.94
C LEU A 474 21.57 -1.63 -1.80
N THR A 475 22.29 -0.82 -2.57
CA THR A 475 23.76 -0.72 -2.56
C THR A 475 24.27 0.55 -1.90
N ASP A 476 23.38 1.38 -1.36
CA ASP A 476 23.76 2.59 -0.64
C ASP A 476 24.60 2.23 0.60
N PRO A 477 25.74 2.90 0.86
CA PRO A 477 26.55 2.65 2.05
C PRO A 477 25.78 2.74 3.36
N VAL A 478 24.74 3.58 3.45
CA VAL A 478 23.88 3.70 4.63
C VAL A 478 23.23 2.36 4.98
N MET A 479 22.87 1.54 3.98
CA MET A 479 22.29 0.20 4.24
C MET A 479 23.22 -0.72 5.04
N SER A 480 24.52 -0.43 5.09
CA SER A 480 25.52 -1.24 5.81
C SER A 480 25.84 -0.71 7.21
N GLU A 481 25.20 0.38 7.65
CA GLU A 481 25.39 0.93 8.99
C GLU A 481 24.77 0.02 10.07
N ALA A 482 25.23 0.18 11.31
CA ALA A 482 24.77 -0.65 12.43
C ALA A 482 23.28 -0.39 12.72
N GLY A 483 22.48 -1.45 12.74
CA GLY A 483 21.03 -1.38 12.96
C GLY A 483 20.20 -1.28 11.68
N GLU A 484 20.84 -1.16 10.51
CA GLU A 484 20.17 -1.12 9.21
C GLU A 484 19.89 -2.53 8.64
N LEU A 485 19.08 -2.59 7.59
CA LEU A 485 18.66 -3.85 6.97
C LEU A 485 19.84 -4.64 6.38
N GLY A 486 20.86 -3.97 5.87
CA GLY A 486 22.05 -4.58 5.28
C GLY A 486 23.19 -4.87 6.28
N PRO A 487 24.42 -5.09 5.77
CA PRO A 487 24.78 -5.14 4.35
C PRO A 487 24.07 -6.30 3.62
N ILE A 488 23.50 -6.02 2.45
CA ILE A 488 22.83 -7.04 1.62
C ILE A 488 23.87 -7.65 0.66
N ARG A 489 24.01 -8.97 0.68
CA ARG A 489 24.96 -9.69 -0.17
C ARG A 489 24.35 -9.86 -1.55
N TYR A 490 24.59 -8.88 -2.41
CA TYR A 490 23.83 -8.72 -3.63
C TYR A 490 24.74 -8.29 -4.80
N THR A 491 24.69 -9.05 -5.89
CA THR A 491 25.32 -8.70 -7.16
C THR A 491 24.24 -8.41 -8.20
N PRO A 492 24.09 -7.14 -8.64
CA PRO A 492 23.09 -6.78 -9.64
C PRO A 492 23.26 -7.55 -10.95
N LYS A 493 22.14 -8.10 -11.46
CA LYS A 493 22.09 -8.72 -12.78
C LYS A 493 22.09 -7.67 -13.89
N HIS A 494 22.27 -8.06 -15.15
CA HIS A 494 22.21 -7.11 -16.27
C HIS A 494 20.86 -6.35 -16.34
N THR A 495 20.92 -5.09 -16.77
CA THR A 495 19.75 -4.24 -17.09
C THR A 495 19.99 -3.59 -18.42
N ASN A 496 18.93 -3.48 -19.23
CA ASN A 496 18.99 -2.74 -20.48
C ASN A 496 19.39 -1.28 -20.20
N PRO A 497 20.10 -0.63 -21.13
CA PRO A 497 20.33 0.80 -21.05
C PRO A 497 18.99 1.54 -20.99
N ILE A 498 18.89 2.48 -20.05
CA ILE A 498 17.76 3.39 -19.98
C ILE A 498 17.78 4.32 -21.22
N ASP A 499 16.67 4.35 -21.96
CA ASP A 499 16.46 5.31 -23.02
C ASP A 499 15.93 6.63 -22.45
N SER A 500 16.83 7.60 -22.24
CA SER A 500 16.45 8.92 -21.71
C SER A 500 15.50 9.71 -22.62
N THR A 501 15.31 9.32 -23.89
CA THR A 501 14.37 9.99 -24.79
C THR A 501 12.91 9.70 -24.44
N LEU A 502 12.65 8.67 -23.63
CA LEU A 502 11.32 8.29 -23.15
C LEU A 502 10.97 8.94 -21.79
N ASN A 503 11.86 9.72 -21.20
CA ASN A 503 11.61 10.41 -19.94
C ASN A 503 10.53 11.48 -20.08
N GLY A 504 9.51 11.44 -19.23
CA GLY A 504 8.47 12.47 -19.16
C GLY A 504 7.69 12.56 -20.47
N LEU A 505 7.51 11.42 -21.15
CA LEU A 505 6.84 11.34 -22.43
C LEU A 505 5.40 11.85 -22.30
N GLN A 506 5.04 12.77 -23.19
CA GLN A 506 3.70 13.35 -23.24
C GLN A 506 2.91 12.77 -24.41
N LEU A 507 1.58 12.70 -24.29
CA LEU A 507 0.68 12.22 -25.34
C LEU A 507 0.95 12.88 -26.71
N GLY A 508 1.29 14.17 -26.73
CA GLY A 508 1.60 14.92 -27.95
C GLY A 508 2.89 14.49 -28.67
N GLN A 509 3.77 13.75 -27.99
CA GLN A 509 5.06 13.27 -28.50
C GLN A 509 4.99 11.84 -29.05
N LEU A 510 3.87 11.14 -28.87
CA LEU A 510 3.64 9.81 -29.43
C LEU A 510 3.55 9.84 -30.97
N SER A 511 3.74 8.68 -31.61
CA SER A 511 3.56 8.53 -33.05
C SER A 511 2.12 8.86 -33.46
N ILE A 512 1.95 9.25 -34.73
CA ILE A 512 0.62 9.52 -35.28
C ILE A 512 -0.26 8.27 -35.20
N GLU A 513 0.31 7.08 -35.42
CA GLU A 513 -0.43 5.82 -35.31
C GLU A 513 -0.91 5.56 -33.86
N GLU A 514 -0.03 5.74 -32.88
CA GLU A 514 -0.36 5.56 -31.45
C GLU A 514 -1.47 6.52 -31.00
N GLN A 515 -1.36 7.81 -31.40
CA GLN A 515 -2.39 8.81 -31.09
C GLN A 515 -3.72 8.49 -31.78
N GLN A 516 -3.69 7.97 -33.01
CA GLN A 516 -4.90 7.60 -33.76
C GLN A 516 -5.59 6.40 -33.14
N ALA A 517 -4.87 5.31 -32.85
CA ALA A 517 -5.44 4.10 -32.26
C ALA A 517 -6.19 4.41 -30.95
N PHE A 518 -5.56 5.19 -30.07
CA PHE A 518 -6.18 5.63 -28.82
C PHE A 518 -7.42 6.50 -29.04
N ARG A 519 -7.31 7.52 -29.90
CA ARG A 519 -8.44 8.42 -30.21
C ARG A 519 -9.60 7.64 -30.81
N GLU A 520 -9.36 6.69 -31.70
CA GLU A 520 -10.39 5.86 -32.31
C GLU A 520 -11.06 4.94 -31.28
N GLY A 521 -10.29 4.29 -30.42
CA GLY A 521 -10.81 3.45 -29.33
C GLY A 521 -11.70 4.23 -28.36
N VAL A 522 -11.21 5.36 -27.85
CA VAL A 522 -11.98 6.24 -26.95
C VAL A 522 -13.21 6.81 -27.66
N LYS A 523 -13.05 7.26 -28.91
CA LYS A 523 -14.16 7.82 -29.69
C LYS A 523 -15.24 6.78 -29.97
N LYS A 524 -14.85 5.55 -30.29
CA LYS A 524 -15.78 4.41 -30.44
C LYS A 524 -16.58 4.23 -29.14
N ARG A 525 -15.90 4.16 -27.99
CA ARG A 525 -16.55 3.93 -26.70
C ARG A 525 -17.49 5.06 -26.29
N VAL A 526 -17.06 6.31 -26.40
CA VAL A 526 -17.95 7.45 -26.11
C VAL A 526 -19.11 7.51 -27.11
N GLY A 527 -18.86 7.16 -28.38
CA GLY A 527 -19.93 7.02 -29.37
C GLY A 527 -20.98 5.97 -28.97
N GLU A 528 -20.56 4.83 -28.42
CA GLU A 528 -21.46 3.81 -27.87
C GLU A 528 -22.26 4.34 -26.67
N MET A 529 -21.62 5.10 -25.75
CA MET A 529 -22.30 5.73 -24.61
C MET A 529 -23.38 6.70 -25.05
N VAL A 530 -23.06 7.56 -26.01
CA VAL A 530 -23.97 8.55 -26.57
C VAL A 530 -25.15 7.85 -27.26
N ARG A 531 -24.90 6.82 -28.07
CA ARG A 531 -25.96 6.02 -28.70
C ARG A 531 -26.88 5.37 -27.67
N TYR A 532 -26.30 4.87 -26.56
CA TYR A 532 -27.05 4.26 -25.48
C TYR A 532 -27.97 5.29 -24.77
N LEU A 533 -27.48 6.51 -24.53
CA LEU A 533 -28.24 7.55 -23.81
C LEU A 533 -29.37 8.18 -24.64
N ILE A 534 -29.17 8.38 -25.95
CA ILE A 534 -30.11 9.14 -26.79
C ILE A 534 -31.14 8.22 -27.49
N GLY A 535 -30.88 6.91 -27.54
CA GLY A 535 -31.75 5.93 -28.19
C GLY A 535 -31.68 5.97 -29.72
N PHE A 536 -31.96 4.83 -30.35
CA PHE A 536 -31.71 4.58 -31.79
C PHE A 536 -32.54 5.46 -32.76
N TRP A 537 -33.59 6.15 -32.28
CA TRP A 537 -34.62 6.77 -33.12
C TRP A 537 -34.42 8.28 -33.42
N SER A 538 -33.41 8.93 -32.84
CA SER A 538 -33.17 10.38 -33.00
C SER A 538 -32.11 10.72 -34.07
N TYR A 539 -31.77 9.76 -34.94
CA TYR A 539 -30.49 9.66 -35.65
C TYR A 539 -30.15 10.69 -36.77
N PRO A 540 -31.06 11.36 -37.51
CA PRO A 540 -30.60 12.15 -38.67
C PRO A 540 -30.11 13.57 -38.37
N ALA A 541 -30.53 14.20 -37.27
CA ALA A 541 -30.24 15.62 -37.01
C ALA A 541 -28.99 15.85 -36.13
N ASP A 542 -28.66 14.92 -35.23
CA ASP A 542 -27.68 15.15 -34.16
C ASP A 542 -26.26 14.64 -34.46
N VAL A 543 -26.08 13.73 -35.43
CA VAL A 543 -24.75 13.24 -35.86
C VAL A 543 -23.90 14.38 -36.44
N VAL A 544 -24.53 15.40 -37.03
CA VAL A 544 -23.83 16.57 -37.60
C VAL A 544 -23.27 17.50 -36.51
N VAL A 545 -23.79 17.44 -35.28
CA VAL A 545 -23.39 18.34 -34.16
C VAL A 545 -22.53 17.61 -33.13
N ILE A 546 -22.80 16.33 -32.88
CA ILE A 546 -22.11 15.54 -31.85
C ILE A 546 -20.69 15.19 -32.28
N ASP A 547 -20.44 14.81 -33.54
CA ASP A 547 -19.08 14.47 -34.00
C ASP A 547 -18.09 15.66 -33.91
N PRO A 548 -18.47 16.89 -34.34
CA PRO A 548 -17.65 18.07 -34.13
C PRO A 548 -17.46 18.43 -32.66
N LEU A 549 -18.50 18.31 -31.83
CA LEU A 549 -18.44 18.60 -30.39
C LEU A 549 -17.57 17.59 -29.65
N MET A 550 -17.69 16.31 -29.98
CA MET A 550 -16.84 15.23 -29.45
C MET A 550 -15.40 15.38 -29.91
N ASN A 551 -15.17 15.68 -31.19
CA ASN A 551 -13.83 16.00 -31.66
C ASN A 551 -13.29 17.26 -30.94
N ALA A 552 -14.11 18.27 -30.67
CA ALA A 552 -13.70 19.45 -29.91
C ALA A 552 -13.39 19.15 -28.44
N ILE A 553 -14.19 18.32 -27.77
CA ILE A 553 -13.98 17.87 -26.39
C ILE A 553 -12.72 16.99 -26.30
N LEU A 554 -12.55 16.00 -27.17
CA LEU A 554 -11.34 15.18 -27.23
C LEU A 554 -10.12 16.06 -27.57
N ASN A 555 -10.23 16.96 -28.54
CA ASN A 555 -9.14 17.90 -28.85
C ASN A 555 -8.85 18.89 -27.72
N HIS A 556 -9.79 19.17 -26.81
CA HIS A 556 -9.59 20.06 -25.68
C HIS A 556 -9.09 19.32 -24.44
N LEU A 557 -9.55 18.08 -24.20
CA LEU A 557 -9.06 17.18 -23.14
C LEU A 557 -7.62 16.69 -23.42
N PHE A 558 -7.24 16.59 -24.70
CA PHE A 558 -5.91 16.14 -25.15
C PHE A 558 -5.06 17.26 -25.76
N ARG A 559 -5.42 18.53 -25.58
CA ARG A 559 -4.53 19.67 -25.82
C ARG A 559 -3.99 20.17 -24.50
N GLU A 560 -2.66 20.25 -24.47
CA GLU A 560 -1.75 20.72 -23.42
C GLU A 560 -1.21 19.61 -22.52
#